data_AF-I4W7M8-F1
#
_entry.id   AF-I4W7M8-F1
#
_cell.length_a   1.000
_cell.length_b   1.000
_cell.length_c   1.000
_cell.angle_alpha   90.00
_cell.angle_beta   90.00
_cell.angle_gamma   90.00
#
_symmetry.space_group_name_H-M   'P 1'
#
loop_
_entity.id
_entity.type
_entity.pdbx_description
1 polymer ?
#
loop_
_entity_poly.entity_id
_entity_poly.type
_entity_poly.pdbx_seq_one_letter_code
_entity_poly.pdbx_strand_id
1 'polypeptide(L)'
;MPLLCYAGASQDQIDQQLDAKKINGTWVWYNPGAGNVPENPPFTPEQHFHAYALSGSNWKGTAITYDDTTGDEATRGRNLFFCLVETGGSQVLCGGPIPVRALVDPPSTGTLPKIMAVLKTIEFVDASVGSPTPASAAAAH
;
A
#
# COMPACT_ATOMS: atom_id res chain seq x y z
N MET A 1 -9.75 3.25 7.18
CA MET A 1 -10.42 3.72 5.96
C MET A 1 -10.17 2.66 4.89
N PRO A 2 -11.12 2.27 4.03
CA PRO A 2 -10.81 1.32 2.95
C PRO A 2 -9.77 1.94 2.03
N LEU A 3 -8.73 1.17 1.69
CA LEU A 3 -7.70 1.55 0.71
C LEU A 3 -8.39 1.70 -0.66
N LEU A 4 -8.68 2.93 -1.09
CA LEU A 4 -9.34 3.21 -2.37
C LEU A 4 -8.27 3.37 -3.45
N CYS A 5 -7.50 2.31 -3.67
CA CYS A 5 -6.41 2.33 -4.63
C CYS A 5 -7.00 2.07 -6.05
N TYR A 6 -6.68 2.91 -7.03
CA TYR A 6 -7.27 2.87 -8.38
C TYR A 6 -6.24 2.87 -9.51
N ALA A 7 -6.69 2.36 -10.65
CA ALA A 7 -5.96 2.32 -11.91
C ALA A 7 -5.34 3.68 -12.27
N GLY A 8 -4.07 3.68 -12.68
CA GLY A 8 -3.42 4.89 -13.17
C GLY A 8 -3.11 5.95 -12.09
N ALA A 9 -3.20 5.60 -10.80
CA ALA A 9 -2.86 6.52 -9.72
C ALA A 9 -1.45 7.13 -9.87
N SER A 10 -1.35 8.43 -9.58
CA SER A 10 -0.09 9.14 -9.45
C SER A 10 0.67 8.67 -8.19
N GLN A 11 1.95 9.02 -8.08
CA GLN A 11 2.74 8.70 -6.90
C GLN A 11 2.12 9.30 -5.62
N ASP A 12 1.71 10.56 -5.68
CA ASP A 12 1.06 11.24 -4.55
C ASP A 12 -0.25 10.54 -4.14
N GLN A 13 -1.00 10.01 -5.11
CA GLN A 13 -2.24 9.29 -4.85
C GLN A 13 -1.93 7.92 -4.20
N ILE A 14 -0.89 7.22 -4.66
CA ILE A 14 -0.42 5.98 -4.04
C ILE A 14 -0.01 6.22 -2.58
N ASP A 15 0.81 7.24 -2.32
CA ASP A 15 1.27 7.57 -0.97
C ASP A 15 0.09 7.89 -0.05
N GLN A 16 -0.87 8.67 -0.54
CA GLN A 16 -2.08 9.03 0.21
C GLN A 16 -2.94 7.81 0.58
N GLN A 17 -2.97 6.78 -0.26
CA GLN A 17 -3.65 5.54 0.11
C GLN A 17 -2.94 4.80 1.23
N LEU A 18 -1.64 5.01 1.43
CA LEU A 18 -0.88 4.44 2.53
C LEU A 18 -0.94 5.34 3.78
N ASP A 19 -1.93 6.24 3.86
CA ASP A 19 -2.06 7.26 4.90
C ASP A 19 -0.76 8.09 5.07
N ALA A 20 -0.04 8.32 3.96
CA ALA A 20 1.18 9.10 3.93
C ALA A 20 1.14 10.20 2.86
N LYS A 21 1.80 11.32 3.09
CA LYS A 21 1.96 12.37 2.08
C LYS A 21 3.30 13.06 2.27
N LYS A 22 3.91 13.50 1.18
CA LYS A 22 5.14 14.30 1.23
C LYS A 22 4.80 15.78 1.02
N ILE A 23 5.12 16.61 2.01
CA ILE A 23 4.91 18.06 1.98
C ILE A 23 6.25 18.74 2.24
N ASN A 24 6.75 19.55 1.29
CA ASN A 24 8.04 20.25 1.39
C ASN A 24 9.22 19.33 1.77
N GLY A 25 9.23 18.10 1.27
CA GLY A 25 10.26 17.10 1.57
C GLY A 25 10.01 16.26 2.82
N THR A 26 9.06 16.64 3.67
CA THR A 26 8.71 15.97 4.92
C THR A 26 7.55 15.00 4.73
N TRP A 27 7.68 13.79 5.29
CA TRP A 27 6.59 12.81 5.32
C TRP A 27 5.65 13.11 6.48
N VAL A 28 4.37 13.14 6.19
CA VAL A 28 3.28 13.40 7.13
C VAL A 28 2.21 12.32 7.01
N TRP A 29 1.47 12.10 8.10
CA TRP A 29 0.28 11.26 8.11
C TRP A 29 -0.79 11.87 7.21
N TYR A 30 -1.28 11.17 6.19
CA TYR A 30 -2.43 11.63 5.43
C TYR A 30 -3.71 11.04 6.01
N ASN A 31 -4.56 11.88 6.62
CA ASN A 31 -5.87 11.44 7.12
C ASN A 31 -6.95 12.49 6.83
N PRO A 32 -7.56 12.47 5.65
CA PRO A 32 -8.53 13.49 5.22
C PRO A 32 -9.86 13.44 6.02
N GLY A 33 -10.07 12.42 6.86
CA GLY A 33 -11.26 12.26 7.70
C GLY A 33 -11.05 12.57 9.19
N ALA A 34 -9.82 12.87 9.61
CA ALA A 34 -9.51 13.21 10.99
C ALA A 34 -9.85 14.69 11.26
N GLY A 35 -11.13 14.98 11.56
CA GLY A 35 -11.55 16.31 11.97
C GLY A 35 -10.70 16.87 13.13
N ASN A 36 -10.39 18.17 13.09
CA ASN A 36 -9.66 18.97 14.09
C ASN A 36 -8.28 18.46 14.57
N VAL A 37 -7.68 17.47 13.91
CA VAL A 37 -6.25 17.13 14.08
C VAL A 37 -5.46 18.09 13.16
N PRO A 38 -4.23 18.53 13.50
CA PRO A 38 -3.39 19.25 12.54
C PRO A 38 -3.42 18.50 11.21
N GLU A 39 -3.75 19.20 10.12
CA GLU A 39 -3.83 18.59 8.80
C GLU A 39 -2.48 17.92 8.51
N ASN A 40 -2.43 16.61 8.70
CA ASN A 40 -1.27 15.79 8.43
C ASN A 40 -0.05 16.08 9.33
N PRO A 41 -0.01 15.59 10.59
CA PRO A 41 1.19 15.73 11.42
C PRO A 41 2.37 14.95 10.81
N PRO A 42 3.61 15.43 10.93
CA PRO A 42 4.81 14.66 10.57
C PRO A 42 4.87 13.32 11.28
N PHE A 43 5.46 12.32 10.64
CA PHE A 43 5.87 11.11 11.36
C PHE A 43 6.91 11.48 12.41
N THR A 44 6.73 11.01 13.64
CA THR A 44 7.70 11.27 14.71
C THR A 44 8.96 10.42 14.51
N PRO A 45 10.13 10.82 15.05
CA PRO A 45 11.34 10.00 14.98
C PRO A 45 11.16 8.59 15.54
N GLU A 46 10.35 8.44 16.59
CA GLU A 46 10.06 7.16 17.26
C GLU A 46 9.25 6.21 16.36
N GLN A 47 8.50 6.73 15.38
CA GLN A 47 7.77 5.93 14.41
C GLN A 47 8.72 5.28 13.38
N HIS A 48 9.99 5.68 13.32
CA HIS A 48 10.99 5.14 12.36
C HIS A 48 10.42 4.99 10.94
N PHE A 49 9.69 6.02 10.47
CA PHE A 49 9.02 5.96 9.19
C PHE A 49 10.01 5.80 8.05
N HIS A 50 9.72 4.88 7.12
CA HIS A 50 10.43 4.73 5.87
C HIS A 50 9.47 4.51 4.71
N ALA A 51 9.72 5.19 3.60
CA ALA A 51 9.05 4.94 2.33
C ALA A 51 10.02 4.29 1.34
N TYR A 52 9.54 3.28 0.63
CA TYR A 52 10.26 2.51 -0.36
C TYR A 52 9.52 2.63 -1.69
N ALA A 53 10.19 3.23 -2.69
CA ALA A 53 9.71 3.15 -4.06
C ALA A 53 9.80 1.69 -4.55
N LEU A 54 8.71 1.20 -5.13
CA LEU A 54 8.61 -0.14 -5.68
C LEU A 54 8.31 -0.10 -7.17
N SER A 55 8.85 -1.07 -7.89
CA SER A 55 8.56 -1.32 -9.29
C SER A 55 8.73 -2.80 -9.59
N GLY A 56 7.92 -3.33 -10.49
CA GLY A 56 8.03 -4.68 -11.02
C GLY A 56 7.92 -4.69 -12.54
N SER A 57 7.58 -5.86 -13.10
CA SER A 57 7.54 -6.09 -14.56
C SER A 57 6.57 -5.15 -15.28
N ASN A 58 5.39 -4.94 -14.72
CA ASN A 58 4.31 -4.15 -15.32
C ASN A 58 3.56 -3.28 -14.30
N TRP A 59 4.22 -2.88 -13.21
CA TRP A 59 3.62 -2.04 -12.18
C TRP A 59 4.64 -1.15 -11.48
N LYS A 60 4.12 -0.09 -10.88
CA LYS A 60 4.84 0.80 -9.96
C LYS A 60 4.09 0.84 -8.63
N GLY A 61 4.77 1.21 -7.56
CA GLY A 61 4.12 1.25 -6.27
C GLY A 61 4.97 1.87 -5.18
N THR A 62 4.46 1.81 -3.97
CA THR A 62 5.19 2.22 -2.78
C THR A 62 4.86 1.28 -1.65
N ALA A 63 5.88 1.03 -0.83
CA ALA A 63 5.72 0.46 0.48
C ALA A 63 6.13 1.49 1.53
N ILE A 64 5.45 1.51 2.66
CA ILE A 64 5.87 2.27 3.83
C ILE A 64 5.99 1.34 5.04
N THR A 65 6.91 1.68 5.94
CA THR A 65 6.97 1.07 7.25
C THR A 65 6.99 2.12 8.34
N TYR A 66 6.31 1.85 9.44
CA TYR A 66 6.44 2.61 10.67
C TYR A 66 6.21 1.71 11.89
N ASP A 67 6.73 2.13 13.03
CA ASP A 67 6.62 1.46 14.32
C ASP A 67 5.38 1.96 15.06
N ASP A 68 4.69 1.04 15.74
CA ASP A 68 3.67 1.39 16.71
C ASP A 68 4.32 2.13 17.88
N THR A 69 3.84 3.33 18.21
CA THR A 69 4.37 4.15 19.32
C THR A 69 3.45 4.18 20.54
N THR A 70 2.26 3.60 20.43
CA THR A 70 1.22 3.58 21.48
C THR A 70 0.72 2.17 21.74
N GLY A 71 -0.01 1.96 22.84
CA GLY A 71 -0.51 0.63 23.23
C GLY A 71 0.52 -0.19 24.01
N ASP A 72 0.24 -1.48 24.21
CA ASP A 72 1.09 -2.39 24.98
C ASP A 72 2.44 -2.62 24.28
N GLU A 73 3.52 -2.22 24.96
CA GLU A 73 4.90 -2.35 24.49
C GLU A 73 5.28 -3.78 24.09
N ALA A 74 4.71 -4.79 24.76
CA ALA A 74 4.97 -6.20 24.45
C ALA A 74 4.42 -6.63 23.09
N THR A 75 3.45 -5.87 22.54
CA THR A 75 2.75 -6.20 21.29
C THR A 75 3.05 -5.24 20.14
N ARG A 76 3.77 -4.14 20.40
CA ARG A 76 4.10 -3.15 19.36
C ARG A 76 4.90 -3.81 18.25
N GLY A 77 4.56 -3.47 17.01
CA GLY A 77 5.23 -3.97 15.82
C GLY A 77 5.78 -2.87 14.94
N ARG A 78 6.69 -3.26 14.05
CA ARG A 78 6.91 -2.55 12.79
C ARG A 78 5.88 -3.06 11.80
N ASN A 79 5.08 -2.16 11.26
CA ASN A 79 4.06 -2.48 10.28
C ASN A 79 4.52 -2.08 8.88
N LEU A 80 4.12 -2.87 7.88
CA LEU A 80 4.29 -2.60 6.46
C LEU A 80 2.92 -2.35 5.83
N PHE A 81 2.87 -1.34 4.97
CA PHE A 81 1.76 -1.08 4.05
C PHE A 81 2.33 -0.94 2.65
N PHE A 82 1.58 -1.35 1.63
CA PHE A 82 1.97 -1.17 0.25
C PHE A 82 0.77 -0.99 -0.68
N CYS A 83 0.98 -0.27 -1.79
CA CYS A 83 0.06 -0.20 -2.94
C CYS A 83 0.90 -0.37 -4.21
N LEU A 84 0.51 -1.32 -5.06
CA LEU A 84 1.07 -1.60 -6.38
C LEU A 84 0.00 -1.28 -7.43
N VAL A 85 0.35 -0.53 -8.45
CA VAL A 85 -0.56 -0.06 -9.51
C VAL A 85 -0.01 -0.51 -10.86
N GLU A 86 -0.82 -1.26 -11.60
CA GLU A 86 -0.51 -1.72 -12.95
C GLU A 86 -0.20 -0.55 -13.88
N THR A 87 0.82 -0.72 -14.71
CA THR A 87 1.21 0.25 -15.73
C THR A 87 0.45 -0.04 -17.01
N GLY A 88 -0.52 0.83 -17.34
CA GLY A 88 -1.30 0.71 -18.59
C GLY A 88 -2.56 -0.14 -18.49
N GLY A 89 -2.87 -0.68 -17.32
CA GLY A 89 -4.12 -1.41 -17.06
C GLY A 89 -4.91 -0.85 -15.89
N SER A 90 -5.88 -1.64 -15.40
CA SER A 90 -6.83 -1.22 -14.35
C SER A 90 -6.60 -1.89 -13.00
N GLN A 91 -5.59 -2.75 -12.88
CA GLN A 91 -5.39 -3.56 -11.70
C GLN A 91 -4.56 -2.84 -10.63
N VAL A 92 -4.92 -3.10 -9.37
CA VAL A 92 -4.26 -2.53 -8.20
C VAL A 92 -4.24 -3.57 -7.09
N LEU A 93 -3.13 -3.63 -6.35
CA LEU A 93 -2.97 -4.50 -5.19
C LEU A 93 -2.42 -3.72 -4.02
N CYS A 94 -3.14 -3.74 -2.90
CA CYS A 94 -2.76 -3.04 -1.68
C CYS A 94 -2.81 -4.01 -0.52
N GLY A 95 -1.95 -3.80 0.46
CA GLY A 95 -1.96 -4.60 1.68
C GLY A 95 -1.41 -3.82 2.85
N GLY A 96 -1.88 -4.17 4.04
CA GLY A 96 -1.52 -3.51 5.29
C GLY A 96 -2.71 -3.46 6.25
N PRO A 97 -2.46 -3.30 7.57
CA PRO A 97 -1.17 -3.40 8.23
C PRO A 97 -0.63 -4.85 8.21
N ILE A 98 0.63 -5.03 7.80
CA ILE A 98 1.33 -6.32 7.90
C ILE A 98 2.43 -6.20 8.96
N PRO A 99 2.36 -6.93 10.08
CA PRO A 99 3.43 -6.92 11.07
C PRO A 99 4.67 -7.60 10.48
N VAL A 100 5.74 -6.84 10.28
CA VAL A 100 7.01 -7.37 9.73
C VAL A 100 8.04 -7.69 10.79
N ARG A 101 7.82 -7.22 12.03
CA ARG A 101 8.66 -7.50 13.20
C ARG A 101 7.96 -7.06 14.48
N ALA A 102 8.05 -7.83 15.56
CA ALA A 102 7.72 -7.33 16.90
C ALA A 102 8.86 -6.43 17.42
N LEU A 103 8.55 -5.30 18.05
CA LEU A 103 9.60 -4.35 18.48
C LEU A 103 10.46 -4.89 19.62
N VAL A 104 9.94 -5.84 20.40
CA VAL A 104 10.68 -6.57 21.43
C VAL A 104 11.73 -7.53 20.87
N ASP A 105 11.61 -7.92 19.59
CA ASP A 105 12.55 -8.83 18.95
C ASP A 105 13.73 -8.08 18.30
N PRO A 106 14.91 -8.73 18.22
CA PRO A 106 16.06 -8.16 17.52
C PRO A 106 15.73 -7.78 16.07
N PRO A 107 16.29 -6.68 15.51
CA PRO A 107 16.00 -6.25 14.14
C PRO A 107 16.21 -7.33 13.06
N SER A 108 17.13 -8.27 13.28
CA SER A 108 17.45 -9.38 12.38
C SER A 108 16.32 -10.40 12.20
N THR A 109 15.31 -10.42 13.09
CA THR A 109 14.16 -11.32 12.98
C THR A 109 13.10 -10.83 12.00
N GLY A 110 13.24 -9.58 11.52
CA GLY A 110 12.26 -8.96 10.64
C GLY A 110 12.08 -9.68 9.30
N THR A 111 10.83 -9.80 8.86
CA THR A 111 10.44 -10.45 7.60
C THR A 111 10.40 -9.48 6.42
N LEU A 112 10.63 -8.18 6.66
CA LEU A 112 10.56 -7.13 5.64
C LEU A 112 11.36 -7.48 4.36
N PRO A 113 12.64 -7.92 4.41
CA PRO A 113 13.37 -8.25 3.19
C PRO A 113 12.71 -9.36 2.37
N LYS A 114 12.11 -10.36 3.03
CA LYS A 114 11.42 -11.47 2.37
C LYS A 114 10.13 -11.00 1.72
N ILE A 115 9.34 -10.18 2.42
CA ILE A 115 8.11 -9.61 1.86
C ILE A 115 8.44 -8.72 0.66
N MET A 116 9.45 -7.86 0.75
CA MET A 116 9.89 -7.01 -0.35
C MET A 116 10.37 -7.83 -1.56
N ALA A 117 10.99 -8.98 -1.33
CA ALA A 117 11.36 -9.90 -2.42
C ALA A 117 10.12 -10.50 -3.09
N VAL A 118 9.11 -10.92 -2.33
CA VAL A 118 7.83 -11.43 -2.86
C VAL A 118 7.08 -10.35 -3.63
N LEU A 119 6.99 -9.12 -3.10
CA LEU A 119 6.32 -8.02 -3.81
C LEU A 119 6.94 -7.79 -5.19
N LYS A 120 8.27 -7.90 -5.32
CA LYS A 120 8.97 -7.75 -6.61
C LYS A 120 8.68 -8.85 -7.62
N THR A 121 8.19 -10.03 -7.20
CA THR A 121 7.81 -11.11 -8.12
C THR A 121 6.37 -10.98 -8.62
N ILE A 122 5.61 -10.00 -8.12
CA ILE A 122 4.23 -9.79 -8.55
C ILE A 122 4.23 -9.31 -10.00
N GLU A 123 3.29 -9.83 -10.76
CA GLU A 123 2.96 -9.39 -12.10
C GLU A 123 1.44 -9.34 -12.18
N PHE A 124 0.90 -8.24 -12.69
CA PHE A 124 -0.53 -8.17 -12.99
C PHE A 124 -0.77 -8.92 -14.30
N VAL A 125 -1.66 -9.90 -14.30
CA VAL A 125 -2.01 -10.65 -15.51
C VAL A 125 -3.39 -10.24 -15.95
N ASP A 126 -3.59 -10.02 -17.25
CA ASP A 126 -4.91 -9.69 -17.79
C ASP A 126 -5.94 -10.78 -17.44
N ALA A 127 -7.11 -10.35 -16.97
CA ALA A 127 -8.34 -11.11 -17.16
C ALA A 127 -8.84 -10.76 -18.57
N SER A 128 -8.36 -11.45 -19.60
CA SER A 128 -8.61 -11.07 -21.00
C SER A 128 -10.08 -10.71 -21.23
N VAL A 129 -10.31 -9.51 -21.73
CA VAL A 129 -11.52 -9.08 -22.43
C VAL A 129 -11.89 -10.14 -23.48
N GLY A 130 -12.88 -10.99 -23.18
CA GLY A 130 -13.25 -12.08 -24.09
C GLY A 130 -14.04 -13.23 -23.49
N SER A 131 -15.05 -12.99 -22.66
CA SER A 131 -16.17 -13.95 -22.63
C SER A 131 -17.05 -13.66 -23.84
N PRO A 132 -17.22 -14.58 -24.81
CA PRO A 132 -18.15 -14.36 -25.90
C PRO A 132 -19.54 -14.27 -25.29
N THR A 133 -20.21 -13.13 -25.50
CA THR A 133 -21.64 -13.04 -25.30
C THR A 133 -22.28 -14.17 -26.11
N PRO A 134 -23.03 -15.11 -25.52
CA PRO A 134 -23.89 -15.96 -26.32
C PRO A 134 -24.91 -15.01 -26.94
N ALA A 135 -24.84 -14.81 -28.26
CA ALA A 135 -25.96 -14.27 -29.00
C ALA A 135 -27.12 -15.25 -28.80
N SER A 136 -28.01 -14.94 -27.86
CA SER A 136 -29.27 -15.67 -27.71
C SER A 136 -30.13 -15.33 -28.92
N ALA A 137 -30.04 -16.16 -29.95
CA ALA A 137 -31.06 -16.28 -30.96
C ALA A 137 -32.30 -16.93 -30.32
N ALA A 138 -33.37 -16.16 -30.17
CA ALA A 138 -34.74 -16.67 -30.07
C ALA A 138 -35.62 -15.63 -30.76
N ALA A 139 -35.87 -15.80 -32.06
CA ALA A 139 -36.96 -16.62 -32.61
C ALA A 139 -38.33 -16.05 -32.23
N ALA A 140 -38.92 -15.38 -33.22
CA ALA A 140 -40.31 -14.96 -33.24
C ALA A 140 -41.25 -16.15 -33.04
N HIS A 141 -42.30 -15.95 -32.26
CA HIS A 141 -43.58 -16.63 -32.36
C HIS A 141 -44.70 -15.65 -32.00
#